data_AF-A0A2U1JHJ1-F1
#
_entry.id   AF-A0A2U1JHJ1-F1
#
_cell.length_a   1.000
_cell.length_b   1.000
_cell.length_c   1.000
_cell.angle_alpha   90.00
_cell.angle_beta   90.00
_cell.angle_gamma   90.00
#
_symmetry.space_group_name_H-M   'P 1'
#
loop_
_entity.id
_entity.type
_entity.pdbx_description
1 polymer ?
#
loop_
_entity_poly.entity_id
_entity_poly.type
_entity_poly.pdbx_seq_one_letter_code
_entity_poly.pdbx_strand_id
1 'polypeptide(L)'
;MLSDRELHKLAIEDGLVQPYNPEYCEGATINLTLAPLVKRYSSDEPIVLGNPITEDHYESIDISHEEFSIQPKESILIQTHEFIKVPENMSARIYERFSIKSLGLVISPAHYMNPGYRGTVSLVAFNSTSVPVRLVPGIKICQLALFKLNTEPVKPYEKQDAKYMDATEVSISKLHLDKEIQEFLKEKGINKVSDDMAHALGKHLMSHIKSAARDLAEIAKQKLNEGKI
;
A
#
# COMPACT_ATOMS: atom_id res chain seq x y z
N MET A 1 17.72 9.78 -2.68
CA MET A 1 17.12 9.65 -1.33
C MET A 1 17.54 10.86 -0.52
N LEU A 2 16.67 11.37 0.36
CA LEU A 2 16.98 12.50 1.22
C LEU A 2 17.80 12.08 2.44
N SER A 3 18.68 12.95 2.92
CA SER A 3 19.37 12.76 4.21
C SER A 3 18.45 13.11 5.37
N ASP A 4 18.81 12.64 6.56
CA ASP A 4 18.21 12.99 7.84
C ASP A 4 18.02 14.50 8.05
N ARG A 5 18.97 15.35 7.64
CA ARG A 5 18.85 16.81 7.71
C ARG A 5 17.63 17.33 6.96
N GLU A 6 17.42 16.85 5.73
CA GLU A 6 16.27 17.25 4.91
C GLU A 6 14.98 16.59 5.42
N LEU A 7 15.03 15.32 5.84
CA LEU A 7 13.89 14.60 6.41
C LEU A 7 13.38 15.26 7.70
N HIS A 8 14.31 15.67 8.57
CA HIS A 8 14.02 16.38 9.81
C HIS A 8 13.33 17.72 9.54
N LYS A 9 13.85 18.48 8.55
CA LYS A 9 13.24 19.72 8.10
C LYS A 9 11.81 19.50 7.63
N LEU A 10 11.58 18.55 6.72
CA LEU A 10 10.25 18.21 6.21
C LEU A 10 9.30 17.73 7.32
N ALA A 11 9.81 17.00 8.32
CA ALA A 11 8.99 16.55 9.44
C ALA A 11 8.51 17.69 10.33
N ILE A 12 9.35 18.71 10.58
CA ILE A 12 9.02 19.87 11.42
C ILE A 12 8.19 20.90 10.66
N GLU A 13 8.58 21.24 9.43
CA GLU A 13 7.98 22.34 8.68
C GLU A 13 6.71 21.90 7.93
N ASP A 14 6.72 20.71 7.33
CA ASP A 14 5.65 20.24 6.43
C ASP A 14 4.80 19.11 7.04
N GLY A 15 5.15 18.65 8.25
CA GLY A 15 4.44 17.57 8.92
C GLY A 15 4.54 16.23 8.17
N LEU A 16 5.69 15.94 7.57
CA LEU A 16 5.94 14.71 6.80
C LEU A 16 5.56 13.43 7.56
N VAL A 17 5.83 13.37 8.87
CA VAL A 17 5.50 12.25 9.76
C VAL A 17 4.89 12.80 11.04
N GLN A 18 3.72 12.29 11.47
CA GLN A 18 3.04 12.75 12.68
C GLN A 18 2.46 11.56 13.48
N PRO A 19 2.81 11.39 14.77
CA PRO A 19 3.79 12.17 15.53
C PRO A 19 5.23 11.95 15.04
N TYR A 20 6.08 12.97 15.18
CA TYR A 20 7.50 12.90 14.84
C TYR A 20 8.38 12.78 16.08
N ASN A 21 9.20 11.73 16.15
CA ASN A 21 10.31 11.64 17.11
C ASN A 21 11.64 11.90 16.38
N PRO A 22 12.37 12.98 16.71
CA PRO A 22 13.67 13.27 16.10
C PRO A 22 14.71 12.16 16.23
N GLU A 23 14.68 11.37 17.31
CA GLU A 23 15.59 10.24 17.54
C GLU A 23 15.34 9.08 16.58
N TYR A 24 14.26 9.10 15.81
CA TYR A 24 13.93 8.04 14.86
C TYR A 24 14.44 8.36 13.45
N CYS A 25 14.94 9.57 13.23
CA CYS A 25 15.44 10.08 11.96
C CYS A 25 16.96 10.01 11.92
N GLU A 26 17.49 9.05 11.17
CA GLU A 26 18.93 8.79 11.09
C GLU A 26 19.35 8.48 9.65
N GLY A 27 20.47 9.09 9.21
CA GLY A 27 21.09 8.83 7.92
C GLY A 27 20.25 9.31 6.74
N ALA A 28 19.36 8.44 6.25
CA ALA A 28 18.50 8.73 5.09
C ALA A 28 17.06 8.19 5.26
N THR A 29 16.67 7.87 6.49
CA THR A 29 15.35 7.31 6.79
C THR A 29 14.77 7.78 8.12
N ILE A 30 13.46 7.65 8.29
CA ILE A 30 12.76 7.80 9.57
C ILE A 30 12.18 6.44 9.97
N ASN A 31 12.52 5.92 11.15
CA ASN A 31 11.86 4.72 11.68
C ASN A 31 10.39 5.02 12.02
N LEU A 32 9.49 4.13 11.60
CA LEU A 32 8.07 4.16 11.91
C LEU A 32 7.72 3.04 12.88
N THR A 33 6.71 3.23 13.71
CA THR A 33 6.38 2.33 14.81
C THR A 33 5.09 1.56 14.57
N LEU A 34 4.97 0.37 15.17
CA LEU A 34 3.77 -0.45 15.10
C LEU A 34 2.63 0.18 15.90
N ALA A 35 1.49 0.42 15.26
CA ALA A 35 0.25 0.82 15.92
C ALA A 35 -0.40 -0.35 16.69
N PRO A 36 -1.28 -0.07 17.67
CA PRO A 36 -1.89 -1.12 18.48
C PRO A 36 -3.06 -1.86 17.81
N LEU A 37 -3.62 -1.36 16.72
CA LEU A 37 -4.71 -2.07 16.02
C LEU A 37 -4.15 -2.97 14.92
N VAL A 38 -4.59 -4.23 14.91
CA VAL A 38 -4.29 -5.21 13.87
C VAL A 38 -5.58 -5.85 13.34
N LYS A 39 -5.55 -6.35 12.10
CA LYS A 39 -6.64 -7.11 11.50
C LYS A 39 -6.17 -8.51 11.10
N ARG A 40 -6.81 -9.53 11.65
CA ARG A 40 -6.62 -10.94 11.34
C ARG A 40 -7.75 -11.40 10.42
N TYR A 41 -7.42 -12.01 9.28
CA TYR A 41 -8.45 -12.59 8.42
C TYR A 41 -9.11 -13.77 9.15
N SER A 42 -10.45 -13.75 9.27
CA SER A 42 -11.23 -14.69 10.08
C SER A 42 -12.33 -15.41 9.28
N SER A 43 -12.52 -15.06 8.01
CA SER A 43 -13.51 -15.70 7.13
C SER A 43 -12.99 -17.03 6.55
N ASP A 44 -13.90 -17.95 6.28
CA ASP A 44 -13.66 -19.18 5.50
C ASP A 44 -13.97 -18.99 4.00
N GLU A 45 -14.47 -17.81 3.61
CA GLU A 45 -14.76 -17.49 2.22
C GLU A 45 -13.47 -17.44 1.37
N PRO A 46 -13.45 -18.11 0.20
CA PRO A 46 -12.35 -18.02 -0.74
C PRO A 46 -12.13 -16.59 -1.24
N ILE A 47 -10.86 -16.17 -1.29
CA ILE A 47 -10.48 -14.88 -1.86
C ILE A 47 -10.42 -14.99 -3.39
N VAL A 48 -11.32 -14.31 -4.07
CA VAL A 48 -11.30 -14.11 -5.53
C VAL A 48 -10.83 -12.69 -5.83
N LEU A 49 -9.74 -12.54 -6.60
CA LEU A 49 -9.27 -11.21 -6.99
C LEU A 49 -10.32 -10.48 -7.82
N GLY A 50 -10.67 -9.27 -7.36
CA GLY A 50 -11.73 -8.44 -7.93
C GLY A 50 -13.05 -8.50 -7.17
N ASN A 51 -13.23 -9.44 -6.24
CA ASN A 51 -14.35 -9.41 -5.31
C ASN A 51 -14.11 -8.44 -4.15
N PRO A 52 -15.20 -7.85 -3.61
CA PRO A 52 -15.10 -7.06 -2.39
C PRO A 52 -14.67 -7.94 -1.23
N ILE A 53 -13.73 -7.41 -0.45
CA ILE A 53 -13.43 -7.89 0.90
C ILE A 53 -13.98 -6.83 1.84
N THR A 54 -14.81 -7.23 2.80
CA THR A 54 -15.43 -6.35 3.79
C THR A 54 -14.76 -6.49 5.15
N GLU A 55 -15.12 -5.61 6.08
CA GLU A 55 -14.63 -5.67 7.47
C GLU A 55 -15.07 -6.95 8.19
N ASP A 56 -16.22 -7.53 7.83
CA ASP A 56 -16.73 -8.77 8.43
C ASP A 56 -15.81 -9.99 8.16
N HIS A 57 -14.91 -9.89 7.18
CA HIS A 57 -13.90 -10.92 6.93
C HIS A 57 -12.70 -10.85 7.88
N TYR A 58 -12.63 -9.83 8.73
CA TYR A 58 -11.52 -9.60 9.64
C TYR A 58 -11.99 -9.49 11.09
N GLU A 59 -11.21 -10.10 11.96
CA GLU A 59 -11.20 -9.79 13.38
C GLU A 59 -10.24 -8.61 13.63
N SER A 60 -10.76 -7.53 14.20
CA SER A 60 -9.95 -6.38 14.63
C SER A 60 -9.53 -6.55 16.09
N ILE A 61 -8.23 -6.44 16.36
CA ILE A 61 -7.64 -6.77 17.66
C ILE A 61 -6.78 -5.59 18.13
N ASP A 62 -7.05 -5.10 19.34
CA ASP A 62 -6.24 -4.08 20.01
C ASP A 62 -5.17 -4.74 20.89
N ILE A 63 -3.94 -4.72 20.40
CA ILE A 63 -2.79 -5.37 21.05
C ILE A 63 -2.12 -4.49 22.12
N SER A 64 -2.76 -3.37 22.52
CA SER A 64 -2.32 -2.57 23.67
C SER A 64 -2.79 -3.14 25.02
N HIS A 65 -3.86 -3.93 25.01
CA HIS A 65 -4.49 -4.49 26.20
C HIS A 65 -4.31 -6.00 26.32
N GLU A 66 -4.03 -6.68 25.20
CA GLU A 66 -3.96 -8.14 25.12
C GLU A 66 -2.66 -8.60 24.47
N GLU A 67 -2.10 -9.70 24.98
CA GLU A 67 -0.94 -10.32 24.33
C GLU A 67 -1.36 -10.94 23.00
N PHE A 68 -0.77 -10.47 21.91
CA PHE A 68 -1.06 -11.00 20.58
C PHE A 68 0.19 -11.58 19.92
N SER A 69 0.05 -12.78 19.37
CA SER A 69 1.10 -13.45 18.60
C SER A 69 0.58 -13.87 17.23
N ILE A 70 1.40 -13.62 16.21
CA ILE A 70 1.23 -14.16 14.86
C ILE A 70 1.71 -15.60 14.89
N GLN A 71 0.83 -16.54 14.56
CA GLN A 71 1.11 -17.96 14.52
C GLN A 71 2.02 -18.33 13.33
N PRO A 72 2.69 -19.48 13.36
CA PRO A 72 3.49 -19.95 12.23
C PRO A 72 2.69 -19.95 10.92
N LYS A 73 3.26 -19.39 9.85
CA LYS A 73 2.64 -19.28 8.52
C LYS A 73 1.37 -18.44 8.46
N GLU A 74 1.08 -17.67 9.49
CA GLU A 74 -0.01 -16.71 9.52
C GLU A 74 0.44 -15.37 8.92
N SER A 75 -0.49 -14.71 8.22
CA SER A 75 -0.36 -13.31 7.79
C SER A 75 -1.48 -12.46 8.38
N ILE A 76 -1.15 -11.27 8.86
CA ILE A 76 -2.12 -10.29 9.35
C ILE A 76 -1.85 -8.92 8.74
N LEU A 77 -2.86 -8.05 8.80
CA LEU A 77 -2.71 -6.64 8.47
C LEU A 77 -2.39 -5.86 9.76
N ILE A 78 -1.37 -5.01 9.67
CA ILE A 78 -0.98 -4.07 10.72
C ILE A 78 -0.91 -2.67 10.11
N GLN A 79 -0.69 -1.65 10.94
CA GLN A 79 -0.36 -0.32 10.44
C GLN A 79 0.77 0.35 11.22
N THR A 80 1.34 1.39 10.62
CA THR A 80 2.21 2.34 11.34
C THR A 80 1.38 3.21 12.27
N HIS A 81 1.97 3.60 13.40
CA HIS A 81 1.34 4.57 14.29
C HIS A 81 1.33 5.97 13.68
N GLU A 82 2.35 6.29 12.89
CA GLU A 82 2.52 7.60 12.29
C GLU A 82 1.66 7.78 11.03
N PHE A 83 1.06 8.96 10.94
CA PHE A 83 0.43 9.52 9.75
C PHE A 83 1.50 10.20 8.88
N ILE A 84 1.56 9.85 7.61
CA ILE A 84 2.57 10.35 6.67
C ILE A 84 1.93 11.36 5.72
N LYS A 85 2.65 12.42 5.34
CA LYS A 85 2.27 13.40 4.31
C LYS A 85 3.40 13.59 3.31
N VAL A 86 3.32 12.92 2.17
CA VAL A 86 4.33 12.97 1.12
C VAL A 86 4.13 14.23 0.27
N PRO A 87 5.14 15.12 0.13
CA PRO A 87 5.05 16.28 -0.76
C PRO A 87 4.75 15.90 -2.22
N GLU A 88 4.07 16.78 -2.96
CA GLU A 88 3.68 16.52 -4.37
C GLU A 88 4.87 16.45 -5.34
N ASN A 89 6.02 16.99 -4.95
CA ASN A 89 7.27 16.92 -5.72
C ASN A 89 8.19 15.77 -5.28
N MET A 90 7.70 14.85 -4.45
CA MET A 90 8.47 13.73 -3.93
C MET A 90 7.67 12.42 -3.99
N SER A 91 8.38 11.30 -3.95
CA SER A 91 7.79 10.01 -3.63
C SER A 91 8.42 9.47 -2.35
N ALA A 92 7.74 8.50 -1.73
CA ALA A 92 8.26 7.87 -0.53
C ALA A 92 8.23 6.33 -0.64
N ARG A 93 9.13 5.69 0.09
CA ARG A 93 9.27 4.23 0.14
C ARG A 93 9.37 3.75 1.57
N ILE A 94 8.71 2.63 1.83
CA ILE A 94 8.87 1.88 3.08
C ILE A 94 9.91 0.80 2.87
N TYR A 95 10.85 0.73 3.81
CA TYR A 95 11.87 -0.29 3.93
C TYR A 95 11.61 -1.15 5.17
N GLU A 96 11.77 -2.45 5.01
CA GLU A 96 11.78 -3.40 6.10
C GLU A 96 13.09 -3.26 6.91
N ARG A 97 12.99 -3.32 8.24
CA ARG A 97 14.17 -3.36 9.10
C ARG A 97 14.77 -4.76 9.09
N PHE A 98 16.07 -4.86 8.82
CA PHE A 98 16.76 -6.15 8.82
C PHE A 98 16.63 -6.89 10.17
N SER A 99 16.67 -6.18 11.30
CA SER A 99 16.47 -6.79 12.62
C SER A 99 15.11 -7.49 12.75
N ILE A 100 14.04 -6.94 12.17
CA ILE A 100 12.70 -7.57 12.16
C ILE A 100 12.71 -8.80 11.25
N LYS A 101 13.21 -8.63 10.02
CA LYS A 101 13.32 -9.71 9.04
C LYS A 101 14.13 -10.90 9.57
N SER A 102 15.22 -10.64 10.29
CA SER A 102 16.11 -11.66 10.82
C SER A 102 15.46 -12.54 11.89
N LEU A 103 14.36 -12.08 12.51
CA LEU A 103 13.52 -12.87 13.41
C LEU A 103 12.52 -13.75 12.65
N GLY A 104 12.52 -13.72 11.32
CA GLY A 104 11.58 -14.42 10.45
C GLY A 104 10.19 -13.78 10.39
N LEU A 105 10.03 -12.57 10.90
CA LEU A 105 8.84 -11.75 10.68
C LEU A 105 9.06 -10.90 9.42
N VAL A 106 8.31 -11.20 8.36
CA VAL A 106 8.39 -10.47 7.09
C VAL A 106 7.37 -9.35 7.09
N ILE A 107 7.83 -8.12 6.89
CA ILE A 107 6.97 -6.95 6.72
C ILE A 107 6.92 -6.60 5.24
N SER A 108 5.78 -6.83 4.61
CA SER A 108 5.53 -6.56 3.19
C SER A 108 4.64 -5.33 3.04
N PRO A 109 5.22 -4.12 2.93
CA PRO A 109 4.45 -2.94 2.54
C PRO A 109 4.07 -2.99 1.05
N ALA A 110 3.02 -2.26 0.67
CA ALA A 110 3.01 -1.64 -0.64
C ALA A 110 4.17 -0.61 -0.64
N HIS A 111 5.34 -1.03 -1.12
CA HIS A 111 6.63 -0.35 -0.88
C HIS A 111 6.73 1.09 -1.41
N TYR A 112 5.68 1.66 -2.01
CA TYR A 112 5.75 2.94 -2.71
C TYR A 112 4.52 3.79 -2.43
N MET A 113 4.76 5.03 -2.00
CA MET A 113 3.76 6.07 -1.84
C MET A 113 3.95 7.11 -2.95
N ASN A 114 2.85 7.36 -3.67
CA ASN A 114 2.81 8.35 -4.73
C ASN A 114 2.97 9.79 -4.19
N PRO A 115 3.36 10.74 -5.04
CA PRO A 115 3.42 12.14 -4.67
C PRO A 115 2.05 12.67 -4.21
N GLY A 116 2.02 13.42 -3.12
CA GLY A 116 0.78 13.91 -2.51
C GLY A 116 0.02 12.87 -1.65
N TYR A 117 0.54 11.66 -1.48
CA TYR A 117 -0.05 10.67 -0.57
C TYR A 117 -0.09 11.21 0.86
N ARG A 118 -1.21 10.99 1.56
CA ARG A 118 -1.29 11.15 3.01
C ARG A 118 -2.15 10.08 3.67
N GLY A 119 -1.73 9.60 4.83
CA GLY A 119 -2.39 8.50 5.55
C GLY A 119 -1.45 7.74 6.48
N THR A 120 -2.01 6.87 7.32
CA THR A 120 -1.27 5.79 7.99
C THR A 120 -0.94 4.69 6.99
N VAL A 121 0.18 3.99 7.20
CA VAL A 121 0.63 2.96 6.28
C VAL A 121 0.20 1.60 6.79
N SER A 122 -0.68 0.94 6.04
CA SER A 122 -1.03 -0.47 6.27
C SER A 122 0.05 -1.39 5.69
N LEU A 123 0.40 -2.43 6.44
CA LEU A 123 1.46 -3.40 6.11
C LEU A 123 0.91 -4.82 6.26
N VAL A 124 1.44 -5.76 5.49
CA VAL A 124 1.22 -7.19 5.72
C VAL A 124 2.37 -7.72 6.55
N ALA A 125 2.09 -8.26 7.74
CA ALA A 125 3.06 -8.96 8.57
C ALA A 125 2.86 -10.47 8.41
N PHE A 126 3.91 -11.18 8.04
CA PHE A 126 3.90 -12.63 7.85
C PHE A 126 4.93 -13.33 8.72
N ASN A 127 4.49 -14.27 9.53
CA ASN A 127 5.39 -15.09 10.34
C ASN A 127 5.89 -16.28 9.51
N SER A 128 7.14 -16.18 9.04
CA SER A 128 7.78 -17.22 8.25
C SER A 128 8.38 -18.36 9.10
N THR A 129 8.43 -18.20 10.42
CA THR A 129 9.05 -19.16 11.35
C THR A 129 8.12 -20.34 11.65
N SER A 130 8.60 -21.28 12.48
CA SER A 130 7.84 -22.41 13.02
C SER A 130 7.33 -22.16 14.45
N VAL A 131 7.51 -20.95 15.00
CA VAL A 131 7.08 -20.59 16.37
C VAL A 131 6.25 -19.30 16.34
N PRO A 132 5.39 -19.05 17.34
CA PRO A 132 4.65 -17.79 17.40
C PRO A 132 5.59 -16.58 17.55
N VAL A 133 5.27 -15.48 16.87
CA VAL A 133 5.97 -14.20 16.99
C VAL A 133 5.05 -13.20 17.67
N ARG A 134 5.45 -12.73 18.85
CA ARG A 134 4.69 -11.76 19.63
C ARG A 134 4.83 -10.36 19.05
N LEU A 135 3.71 -9.67 18.84
CA LEU A 135 3.70 -8.26 18.48
C LEU A 135 3.71 -7.37 19.73
N VAL A 136 4.40 -6.24 19.63
CA VAL A 136 4.51 -5.26 20.71
C VAL A 136 4.32 -3.86 20.10
N PRO A 137 3.26 -3.12 20.46
CA PRO A 137 3.04 -1.75 20.00
C PRO A 137 4.25 -0.85 20.28
N GLY A 138 4.48 0.13 19.40
CA GLY A 138 5.58 1.08 19.53
C GLY A 138 6.94 0.56 19.08
N ILE A 139 7.11 -0.74 18.79
CA ILE A 139 8.33 -1.24 18.14
C ILE A 139 8.51 -0.53 16.79
N LYS A 140 9.71 0.00 16.54
CA LYS A 140 10.15 0.48 15.22
C LYS A 140 10.02 -0.67 14.22
N ILE A 141 8.99 -0.67 13.37
CA ILE A 141 8.63 -1.83 12.54
C ILE A 141 9.18 -1.72 11.11
N CYS A 142 9.25 -0.51 10.58
CA CYS A 142 9.75 -0.23 9.23
C CYS A 142 10.40 1.16 9.17
N GLN A 143 10.91 1.54 8.00
CA GLN A 143 11.62 2.80 7.79
C GLN A 143 11.09 3.53 6.56
N LEU A 144 10.82 4.82 6.68
CA LEU A 144 10.41 5.73 5.62
C LEU A 144 11.63 6.37 4.95
N ALA A 145 11.66 6.40 3.62
CA ALA A 145 12.64 7.15 2.84
C ALA A 145 11.95 8.00 1.76
N LEU A 146 12.50 9.19 1.47
CA LEU A 146 11.95 10.10 0.45
C LEU A 146 12.89 10.27 -0.74
N PHE A 147 12.29 10.52 -1.91
CA PHE A 147 12.96 10.72 -3.19
C PHE A 147 12.37 11.95 -3.89
N LYS A 148 13.21 12.91 -4.29
CA LYS A 148 12.78 14.03 -5.13
C LYS A 148 12.44 13.51 -6.52
N LEU A 149 11.38 14.04 -7.10
CA LEU A 149 11.05 13.84 -8.51
C LEU A 149 11.87 14.81 -9.37
N ASN A 150 12.16 14.41 -10.61
CA ASN A 150 12.82 15.29 -11.57
C ASN A 150 11.87 16.35 -12.15
N THR A 151 10.59 16.03 -12.23
CA THR A 151 9.52 16.89 -12.76
C THR A 151 8.23 16.65 -12.01
N GLU A 152 7.32 17.63 -12.05
CA GLU A 152 5.99 17.52 -11.45
C GLU A 152 5.15 16.40 -12.10
N PRO A 153 4.46 15.57 -11.32
CA PRO A 153 3.61 14.52 -11.86
C PRO A 153 2.30 15.12 -12.42
N VAL A 154 1.89 14.69 -13.61
CA VAL A 154 0.58 15.08 -14.18
C VAL A 154 -0.58 14.57 -13.31
N LYS A 155 -0.40 13.41 -12.68
CA LYS A 155 -1.39 12.75 -11.81
C LYS A 155 -0.74 12.38 -10.47
N PRO A 156 -0.59 13.33 -9.52
CA PRO A 156 -0.30 12.99 -8.12
C PRO A 156 -1.40 12.09 -7.54
N TYR A 157 -1.17 11.51 -6.36
CA TYR A 157 -2.01 10.46 -5.80
C TYR A 157 -3.50 10.84 -5.73
N GLU A 158 -3.82 12.07 -5.32
CA GLU A 158 -5.19 12.61 -5.29
C GLU A 158 -5.93 12.61 -6.64
N LYS A 159 -5.21 12.68 -7.77
CA LYS A 159 -5.77 12.65 -9.12
C LYS A 159 -5.76 11.25 -9.73
N GLN A 160 -5.30 10.25 -8.98
CA GLN A 160 -5.38 8.83 -9.33
C GLN A 160 -6.63 8.22 -8.67
N ASP A 161 -6.67 6.89 -8.60
CA ASP A 161 -7.62 6.16 -7.78
C ASP A 161 -7.10 6.12 -6.32
N ALA A 162 -7.26 7.25 -5.62
CA ALA A 162 -6.66 7.56 -4.32
C ALA A 162 -7.29 6.78 -3.14
N LYS A 163 -7.50 5.47 -3.31
CA LYS A 163 -8.30 4.59 -2.44
C LYS A 163 -7.89 4.59 -0.97
N TYR A 164 -6.63 4.89 -0.68
CA TYR A 164 -6.05 4.84 0.67
C TYR A 164 -5.61 6.22 1.16
N MET A 165 -6.08 7.29 0.50
CA MET A 165 -5.89 8.66 0.98
C MET A 165 -6.62 8.85 2.32
N ASP A 166 -5.98 9.58 3.24
CA ASP A 166 -6.54 9.93 4.55
C ASP A 166 -6.87 8.71 5.44
N ALA A 167 -6.30 7.55 5.15
CA ALA A 167 -6.45 6.38 6.01
C ALA A 167 -5.91 6.69 7.42
N THR A 168 -6.69 6.37 8.44
CA THR A 168 -6.29 6.43 9.86
C THR A 168 -6.34 5.05 10.53
N GLU A 169 -6.96 4.09 9.86
CA GLU A 169 -7.19 2.71 10.31
C GLU A 169 -6.51 1.71 9.37
N VAL A 170 -6.34 0.48 9.88
CA VAL A 170 -5.77 -0.63 9.11
C VAL A 170 -6.64 -0.87 7.87
N SER A 171 -6.11 -0.53 6.71
CA SER A 171 -6.82 -0.58 5.44
C SER A 171 -6.89 -2.01 4.92
N ILE A 172 -8.10 -2.46 4.59
CA ILE A 172 -8.35 -3.69 3.85
C ILE A 172 -8.28 -3.45 2.33
N SER A 173 -8.19 -4.53 1.55
CA SER A 173 -8.10 -4.44 0.09
C SER A 173 -9.31 -3.74 -0.53
N LYS A 174 -9.05 -2.69 -1.30
CA LYS A 174 -10.02 -1.99 -2.15
C LYS A 174 -9.83 -2.33 -3.63
N LEU A 175 -9.24 -3.49 -3.94
CA LEU A 175 -8.96 -3.93 -5.32
C LEU A 175 -10.23 -3.93 -6.18
N HIS A 176 -11.34 -4.42 -5.63
CA HIS A 176 -12.63 -4.48 -6.32
C HIS A 176 -13.10 -3.12 -6.87
N LEU A 177 -12.64 -1.99 -6.32
CA LEU A 177 -12.98 -0.65 -6.80
C LEU A 177 -12.18 -0.20 -8.03
N ASP A 178 -11.20 -1.00 -8.50
CA ASP A 178 -10.44 -0.66 -9.71
C ASP A 178 -11.41 -0.42 -10.87
N LYS A 179 -11.17 0.66 -11.62
CA LYS A 179 -12.09 1.15 -12.66
C LYS A 179 -12.45 0.05 -13.66
N GLU A 180 -11.46 -0.69 -14.14
CA GLU A 180 -11.62 -1.77 -15.10
C GLU A 180 -12.41 -2.97 -14.55
N ILE A 181 -12.34 -3.21 -13.24
CA ILE A 181 -13.14 -4.23 -12.57
C ILE A 181 -14.60 -3.76 -12.48
N GLN A 182 -14.82 -2.50 -12.09
CA GLN A 182 -16.16 -1.91 -12.01
C GLN A 182 -16.84 -1.80 -13.39
N GLU A 183 -16.07 -1.48 -14.43
CA GLU A 183 -16.55 -1.49 -15.83
C GLU A 183 -17.02 -2.88 -16.24
N PHE A 184 -16.21 -3.93 -15.98
CA PHE A 184 -16.59 -5.30 -16.24
C PHE A 184 -17.88 -5.72 -15.50
N LEU A 185 -17.96 -5.44 -14.20
CA LEU A 185 -19.13 -5.77 -13.38
C LEU A 185 -20.40 -5.11 -13.93
N LYS A 186 -20.31 -3.83 -14.30
CA LYS A 186 -21.40 -3.07 -14.92
C LYS A 186 -21.81 -3.64 -16.27
N GLU A 187 -20.85 -3.96 -17.15
CA GLU A 187 -21.12 -4.57 -18.46
C GLU A 187 -21.83 -5.91 -18.36
N LYS A 188 -21.53 -6.68 -17.31
CA LYS A 188 -22.10 -8.01 -17.07
C LYS A 188 -23.38 -7.98 -16.23
N GLY A 189 -23.76 -6.82 -15.68
CA GLY A 189 -24.93 -6.69 -14.81
C GLY A 189 -24.82 -7.50 -13.51
N ILE A 190 -23.60 -7.66 -13.00
CA ILE A 190 -23.29 -8.42 -11.77
C ILE A 190 -22.61 -7.53 -10.75
N ASN A 191 -22.75 -7.86 -9.47
CA ASN A 191 -22.15 -7.10 -8.35
C ASN A 191 -20.94 -7.83 -7.72
N LYS A 192 -20.68 -9.07 -8.14
CA LYS A 192 -19.62 -9.95 -7.64
C LYS A 192 -19.11 -10.81 -8.79
N VAL A 193 -17.80 -11.00 -8.84
CA VAL A 193 -17.14 -12.00 -9.69
C VAL A 193 -17.31 -13.36 -9.04
N SER A 194 -18.22 -14.19 -9.54
CA SER A 194 -18.25 -15.60 -9.14
C SER A 194 -17.00 -16.34 -9.61
N ASP A 195 -16.73 -17.52 -9.06
CA ASP A 195 -15.58 -18.35 -9.44
C ASP A 195 -15.53 -18.60 -10.96
N ASP A 196 -16.68 -18.92 -11.56
CA ASP A 196 -16.82 -19.12 -13.01
C ASP A 196 -16.56 -17.84 -13.84
N MET A 197 -16.74 -16.67 -13.22
CA MET A 197 -16.58 -15.35 -13.87
C MET A 197 -15.17 -14.79 -13.75
N ALA A 198 -14.30 -15.36 -12.90
CA ALA A 198 -12.91 -14.92 -12.77
C ALA A 198 -12.15 -15.02 -14.12
N HIS A 199 -12.42 -16.08 -14.88
CA HIS A 199 -11.84 -16.25 -16.21
C HIS A 199 -12.37 -15.21 -17.22
N ALA A 200 -13.64 -14.84 -17.12
CA ALA A 200 -14.25 -13.81 -17.97
C ALA A 200 -13.71 -12.42 -17.66
N LEU A 201 -13.52 -12.08 -16.38
CA LEU A 201 -12.85 -10.86 -15.95
C LEU A 201 -11.42 -10.80 -16.53
N GLY A 202 -10.64 -11.88 -16.36
CA GLY A 202 -9.29 -11.96 -16.91
C GLY A 202 -9.24 -11.72 -18.43
N LYS A 203 -10.17 -12.31 -19.20
CA LYS A 203 -10.30 -12.06 -20.64
C LYS A 203 -10.62 -10.61 -20.98
N HIS A 204 -11.54 -9.99 -20.22
CA HIS A 204 -11.91 -8.59 -20.40
C HIS A 204 -10.70 -7.67 -20.17
N LEU A 205 -10.02 -7.80 -19.02
CA LEU A 205 -8.82 -7.02 -18.67
C LEU A 205 -7.72 -7.14 -19.74
N MET A 206 -7.43 -8.37 -20.19
CA MET A 206 -6.42 -8.60 -21.23
C MET A 206 -6.82 -8.00 -22.58
N SER A 207 -8.12 -7.93 -22.90
CA SER A 207 -8.61 -7.28 -24.12
C SER A 207 -8.37 -5.77 -24.09
N HIS A 208 -8.65 -5.12 -22.95
CA HIS A 208 -8.38 -3.68 -22.77
C HIS A 208 -6.90 -3.34 -22.95
N ILE A 209 -6.01 -4.13 -22.35
CA ILE A 209 -4.54 -3.96 -22.50
C ILE A 209 -4.14 -4.07 -23.98
N LYS A 210 -4.66 -5.07 -24.71
CA LYS A 210 -4.37 -5.26 -26.12
C LYS A 210 -4.89 -4.11 -26.99
N SER A 211 -6.07 -3.57 -26.68
CA SER A 211 -6.62 -2.43 -27.40
C SER A 211 -5.75 -1.19 -27.21
N ALA A 212 -5.46 -0.82 -25.96
CA ALA A 212 -4.63 0.34 -25.65
C ALA A 212 -3.23 0.26 -26.30
N ALA A 213 -2.63 -0.94 -26.34
CA ALA A 213 -1.35 -1.15 -27.01
C ALA A 213 -1.41 -0.91 -28.53
N ARG A 214 -2.52 -1.28 -29.19
CA ARG A 214 -2.73 -1.02 -30.62
C ARG A 214 -2.91 0.47 -30.88
N ASP A 215 -3.74 1.14 -30.09
CA ASP A 215 -4.02 2.57 -30.23
C ASP A 215 -2.73 3.39 -30.11
N LEU A 216 -1.88 3.05 -29.14
CA LEU A 216 -0.56 3.68 -28.97
C LEU A 216 0.37 3.42 -30.18
N ALA A 217 0.35 2.21 -30.74
CA ALA A 217 1.14 1.89 -31.92
C ALA A 217 0.69 2.66 -33.17
N GLU A 218 -0.61 2.90 -33.32
CA GLU A 218 -1.17 3.72 -34.40
C GLU A 218 -0.78 5.20 -34.24
N ILE A 219 -0.90 5.75 -33.03
CA ILE A 219 -0.46 7.13 -32.72
C ILE A 219 1.04 7.30 -33.01
N ALA A 220 1.87 6.34 -32.62
CA ALA A 220 3.31 6.38 -32.88
C ALA A 220 3.62 6.37 -34.39
N LYS A 221 2.93 5.52 -35.18
CA LYS A 221 3.07 5.48 -36.64
C LYS A 221 2.65 6.79 -37.30
N GLN A 222 1.57 7.41 -36.84
CA GLN A 222 1.11 8.70 -37.36
C GLN A 222 2.14 9.81 -37.10
N LYS A 223 2.71 9.88 -35.89
CA LYS A 223 3.76 10.86 -35.55
C LYS A 223 5.05 10.68 -36.36
N LEU A 224 5.44 9.43 -36.64
CA LEU A 224 6.57 9.11 -37.51
C LEU A 224 6.31 9.58 -38.96
N ASN A 225 5.11 9.33 -39.48
CA ASN A 225 4.74 9.74 -40.84
C ASN A 225 4.60 11.26 -41.00
N GLU A 226 4.30 11.99 -39.93
CA GLU A 226 4.22 13.46 -39.91
C GLU A 226 5.59 14.16 -39.71
N GLY A 227 6.69 13.42 -39.57
CA GLY A 227 8.03 14.00 -39.39
C GLY A 227 8.23 14.76 -38.08
N LYS A 228 7.46 14.45 -37.03
CA LYS A 228 7.49 15.13 -35.71
C LYS A 228 8.25 14.37 -34.62
N ILE A 229 9.34 13.69 -34.98
CA ILE A 229 10.27 13.07 -34.01
C ILE A 229 11.68 13.51 -34.34
#